data_AF-A0A0P1EDR6-F1
#
_entry.id   AF-A0A0P1EDR6-F1
#
_cell.length_a   1.000
_cell.length_b   1.000
_cell.length_c   1.000
_cell.angle_alpha   90.00
_cell.angle_beta   90.00
_cell.angle_gamma   90.00
#
_symmetry.space_group_name_H-M   'P 1'
#
loop_
_entity.id
_entity.type
_entity.pdbx_description
1 polymer ?
#
loop_
_entity_poly.entity_id
_entity_poly.type
_entity_poly.pdbx_seq_one_letter_code
_entity_poly.pdbx_strand_id
1 'polypeptide(L)'
;MDHRALIASLPPETKNQLQRRSDTAGLRHLLGYLVLLSATSAGIAWRVPLWPVLILPQGVLLVFLFTLSHECTHKTPFKTGWLNDAVGHLASVPIALPFTWFRYFHLAHHKWTNHPEKDPELGGKPRPQDRLSLLIYLSGWPYWKGMALVLHQNAFGRIDAPYLPARQHTAMRAEARLLLILYAVAALSLFLSPLLFWLWILPVLFGQPFLRLYLLAEHGLCPPVANMLENSRTTFTTRIVRFVAWNMPYHAEHHAFPNVPFHQLPALHGWTRDHLKSTSDGYSQFTSNYVRSVKHQSFS
;
A
#
# COMPACT_ATOMS: atom_id res chain seq x y z
N MET A 1 11.95 25.33 -4.58
CA MET A 1 10.51 25.34 -4.29
C MET A 1 10.16 24.05 -3.59
N ASP A 2 9.51 24.11 -2.43
CA ASP A 2 9.02 22.92 -1.74
C ASP A 2 7.61 22.55 -2.22
N HIS A 3 7.08 21.40 -1.77
CA HIS A 3 5.75 20.94 -2.15
C HIS A 3 4.63 21.95 -1.79
N ARG A 4 4.72 22.66 -0.66
CA ARG A 4 3.68 23.59 -0.22
C ARG A 4 3.62 24.81 -1.12
N ALA A 5 4.77 25.40 -1.44
CA ALA A 5 4.87 26.52 -2.36
C ALA A 5 4.42 26.13 -3.78
N LEU A 6 4.78 24.93 -4.23
CA LEU A 6 4.34 24.41 -5.53
C LEU A 6 2.82 24.22 -5.58
N ILE A 7 2.22 23.55 -4.59
CA ILE A 7 0.77 23.37 -4.56
C ILE A 7 0.08 24.72 -4.41
N ALA A 8 0.61 25.65 -3.61
CA ALA A 8 0.06 26.99 -3.48
C ALA A 8 0.03 27.75 -4.82
N SER A 9 1.06 27.61 -5.66
CA SER A 9 1.18 28.30 -6.94
C SER A 9 0.27 27.77 -8.04
N LEU A 10 -0.30 26.56 -7.90
CA LEU A 10 -1.23 26.02 -8.89
C LEU A 10 -2.49 26.92 -9.02
N PRO A 11 -2.96 27.24 -10.25
CA PRO A 11 -4.21 27.96 -10.44
C PRO A 11 -5.40 27.24 -9.77
N PRO A 12 -6.39 27.98 -9.24
CA PRO A 12 -7.57 27.38 -8.60
C PRO A 12 -8.30 26.36 -9.47
N GLU A 13 -8.46 26.65 -10.76
CA GLU A 13 -9.10 25.77 -11.74
C GLU A 13 -8.31 24.46 -11.89
N THR A 14 -6.98 24.55 -11.95
CA THR A 14 -6.09 23.40 -12.01
C THR A 14 -6.21 22.54 -10.74
N LYS A 15 -6.23 23.15 -9.54
CA LYS A 15 -6.43 22.42 -8.27
C LYS A 15 -7.76 21.66 -8.28
N ASN A 16 -8.84 22.32 -8.70
CA ASN A 16 -10.17 21.73 -8.78
C ASN A 16 -10.22 20.56 -9.77
N GLN A 17 -9.56 20.68 -10.93
CA GLN A 17 -9.46 19.61 -11.92
C GLN A 17 -8.68 18.42 -11.38
N LEU A 18 -7.50 18.66 -10.78
CA LEU A 18 -6.65 17.61 -10.22
C LEU A 18 -7.33 16.84 -9.08
N GLN A 19 -8.22 17.47 -8.30
CA GLN A 19 -8.95 16.81 -7.21
C GLN A 19 -10.27 16.15 -7.65
N ARG A 20 -10.61 16.20 -8.94
CA ARG A 20 -11.90 15.70 -9.43
C ARG A 20 -11.94 14.17 -9.37
N ARG A 21 -12.69 13.64 -8.40
CA ARG A 21 -13.00 12.21 -8.24
C ARG A 21 -14.03 11.73 -9.27
N SER A 22 -13.99 10.44 -9.60
CA SER A 22 -14.87 9.86 -10.64
C SER A 22 -15.19 8.39 -10.32
N ASP A 23 -16.48 8.10 -10.07
CA ASP A 23 -16.95 6.73 -9.86
C ASP A 23 -16.68 5.87 -11.10
N THR A 24 -16.90 6.42 -12.30
CA THR A 24 -16.63 5.71 -13.56
C THR A 24 -15.15 5.34 -13.71
N ALA A 25 -14.23 6.25 -13.36
CA ALA A 25 -12.80 5.95 -13.44
C ALA A 25 -12.40 4.87 -12.43
N GLY A 26 -12.84 5.00 -11.17
CA GLY A 26 -12.58 4.03 -10.11
C GLY A 26 -13.17 2.65 -10.41
N LEU A 27 -14.45 2.57 -10.82
CA LEU A 27 -15.14 1.32 -11.11
C LEU A 27 -14.57 0.62 -12.35
N ARG A 28 -14.20 1.36 -13.40
CA ARG A 28 -13.56 0.78 -14.58
C ARG A 28 -12.20 0.18 -14.24
N HIS A 29 -11.41 0.87 -13.42
CA HIS A 29 -10.10 0.37 -12.99
C HIS A 29 -10.25 -0.86 -12.09
N LEU A 30 -11.16 -0.79 -11.11
CA LEU A 30 -11.49 -1.92 -10.24
C LEU A 30 -11.97 -3.13 -11.03
N LEU A 31 -12.85 -2.95 -12.00
CA LEU A 31 -13.34 -4.04 -12.85
C LEU A 31 -12.18 -4.69 -13.62
N GLY A 32 -11.29 -3.91 -14.24
CA GLY A 32 -10.12 -4.46 -14.90
C GLY A 32 -9.20 -5.24 -13.95
N TYR A 33 -9.02 -4.73 -12.72
CA TYR A 33 -8.24 -5.40 -11.69
C TYR A 33 -8.86 -6.74 -11.28
N LEU A 34 -10.18 -6.76 -11.05
CA LEU A 34 -10.93 -7.96 -10.68
C LEU A 34 -10.94 -8.99 -11.81
N VAL A 35 -11.04 -8.56 -13.08
CA VAL A 35 -10.94 -9.46 -14.23
C VAL A 35 -9.58 -10.17 -14.25
N LEU A 36 -8.47 -9.45 -14.03
CA LEU A 36 -7.14 -10.07 -13.96
C LEU A 36 -7.03 -11.06 -12.79
N LEU A 37 -7.50 -10.66 -11.60
CA LEU A 37 -7.46 -11.49 -10.40
C LEU A 37 -8.34 -12.75 -10.56
N SER A 38 -9.53 -12.62 -11.15
CA SER A 38 -10.42 -13.74 -11.44
C SER A 38 -9.84 -14.66 -12.51
N ALA A 39 -9.18 -14.12 -13.53
CA ALA A 39 -8.54 -14.92 -14.57
C ALA A 39 -7.39 -15.77 -14.01
N THR A 40 -6.51 -15.20 -13.16
CA THR A 40 -5.44 -15.94 -12.50
C THR A 40 -6.01 -16.97 -11.52
N SER A 41 -7.06 -16.61 -10.77
CA SER A 41 -7.74 -17.54 -9.86
C SER A 41 -8.38 -18.71 -10.60
N ALA A 42 -9.07 -18.46 -11.71
CA ALA A 42 -9.70 -19.50 -12.53
C ALA A 42 -8.65 -20.43 -13.17
N GLY A 43 -7.54 -19.87 -13.68
CA GLY A 43 -6.44 -20.67 -14.21
C GLY A 43 -5.82 -21.62 -13.19
N ILE A 44 -5.65 -21.16 -11.94
CA ILE A 44 -5.19 -22.01 -10.82
C ILE A 44 -6.25 -23.07 -10.47
N ALA A 45 -7.51 -22.67 -10.32
CA ALA A 45 -8.60 -23.55 -9.91
C ALA A 45 -8.85 -24.67 -10.94
N TRP A 46 -8.81 -24.36 -12.23
CA TRP A 46 -8.98 -25.32 -13.32
C TRP A 46 -7.69 -26.04 -13.72
N ARG A 47 -6.57 -25.72 -13.05
CA ARG A 47 -5.27 -26.34 -13.28
C ARG A 47 -4.87 -26.36 -14.77
N VAL A 48 -5.06 -25.23 -15.45
CA VAL A 48 -4.64 -25.07 -16.86
C VAL A 48 -3.16 -25.43 -17.02
N PRO A 49 -2.68 -25.78 -18.24
CA PRO A 49 -1.26 -26.03 -18.45
C PRO A 49 -0.39 -24.90 -17.87
N LEU A 50 0.64 -25.26 -17.09
CA LEU A 50 1.53 -24.33 -16.38
C LEU A 50 0.85 -23.47 -15.30
N TRP A 51 -0.31 -23.86 -14.76
CA TRP A 51 -1.00 -23.13 -13.69
C TRP A 51 -0.13 -22.76 -12.48
N PRO A 52 0.92 -23.52 -12.04
CA PRO A 52 1.73 -23.09 -10.91
C PRO A 52 2.43 -21.75 -11.15
N VAL A 53 2.71 -21.39 -12.40
CA VAL A 53 3.29 -20.08 -12.77
C VAL A 53 2.32 -18.94 -12.43
N LEU A 54 1.01 -19.20 -12.40
CA LEU A 54 -0.02 -18.20 -12.06
C LEU A 54 -0.05 -17.85 -10.56
N ILE A 55 0.57 -18.65 -9.68
CA ILE A 55 0.65 -18.38 -8.24
C ILE A 55 1.31 -17.01 -7.98
N LEU A 56 2.37 -16.69 -8.73
CA LEU A 56 3.09 -15.43 -8.56
C LEU A 56 2.26 -14.20 -8.94
N PRO A 57 1.70 -14.08 -10.18
CA PRO A 57 0.85 -12.94 -10.53
C PRO A 57 -0.42 -12.88 -9.67
N GLN A 58 -1.02 -14.02 -9.29
CA GLN A 58 -2.11 -14.05 -8.30
C GLN A 58 -1.66 -13.41 -6.98
N GLY A 59 -0.46 -13.78 -6.50
CA GLY A 59 0.12 -13.27 -5.27
C GLY A 59 0.35 -11.77 -5.30
N VAL A 60 0.97 -11.28 -6.39
CA VAL A 60 1.18 -9.85 -6.64
C VAL A 60 -0.15 -9.11 -6.66
N LEU A 61 -1.16 -9.59 -7.41
CA LEU A 61 -2.48 -8.95 -7.45
C LEU A 61 -3.17 -8.94 -6.08
N LEU A 62 -3.04 -9.99 -5.28
CA LEU A 62 -3.63 -10.01 -3.94
C LEU A 62 -2.95 -9.02 -2.99
N VAL A 63 -1.61 -9.00 -2.93
CA VAL A 63 -0.92 -8.10 -2.00
C VAL A 63 -1.01 -6.63 -2.43
N PHE A 64 -1.07 -6.34 -3.73
CA PHE A 64 -1.23 -4.97 -4.25
C PHE A 64 -2.64 -4.39 -4.07
N LEU A 65 -3.63 -5.17 -3.60
CA LEU A 65 -4.88 -4.61 -3.06
C LEU A 65 -4.62 -3.61 -1.92
N PHE A 66 -3.43 -3.67 -1.30
CA PHE A 66 -2.91 -2.61 -0.42
C PHE A 66 -3.04 -1.22 -1.03
N THR A 67 -2.68 -1.04 -2.31
CA THR A 67 -2.69 0.27 -2.99
C THR A 67 -4.11 0.83 -3.16
N LEU A 68 -5.09 -0.05 -3.44
CA LEU A 68 -6.50 0.32 -3.46
C LEU A 68 -7.01 0.70 -2.06
N SER A 69 -6.67 -0.11 -1.05
CA SER A 69 -7.01 0.19 0.35
C SER A 69 -6.41 1.53 0.80
N HIS A 70 -5.15 1.78 0.44
CA HIS A 70 -4.45 3.03 0.66
C HIS A 70 -5.17 4.22 0.02
N GLU A 71 -5.50 4.18 -1.26
CA GLU A 71 -6.25 5.26 -1.90
C GLU A 71 -7.66 5.45 -1.27
N CYS A 72 -8.33 4.36 -0.89
CA CYS A 72 -9.62 4.40 -0.20
C CYS A 72 -9.55 5.04 1.20
N THR A 73 -8.38 5.03 1.84
CA THR A 73 -8.14 5.77 3.08
C THR A 73 -8.34 7.27 2.88
N HIS A 74 -7.87 7.80 1.74
CA HIS A 74 -7.99 9.21 1.35
C HIS A 74 -9.33 9.56 0.69
N LYS A 75 -10.21 8.58 0.47
CA LYS A 75 -11.52 8.75 -0.18
C LYS A 75 -11.40 9.28 -1.62
N THR A 76 -10.35 8.90 -2.33
CA THR A 76 -10.04 9.43 -3.66
C THR A 76 -10.46 8.55 -4.85
N PRO A 77 -10.46 7.20 -4.80
CA PRO A 77 -10.81 6.39 -5.97
C PRO A 77 -12.20 6.65 -6.54
N PHE A 78 -13.18 6.91 -5.66
CA PHE A 78 -14.58 7.10 -6.04
C PHE A 78 -15.08 8.49 -5.61
N LYS A 79 -15.97 9.08 -6.41
CA LYS A 79 -16.73 10.28 -6.04
C LYS A 79 -17.69 9.97 -4.89
N THR A 80 -18.30 8.79 -4.91
CA THR A 80 -19.26 8.35 -3.90
C THR A 80 -18.55 7.89 -2.62
N GLY A 81 -18.84 8.54 -1.50
CA GLY A 81 -18.11 8.38 -0.25
C GLY A 81 -18.15 6.98 0.36
N TRP A 82 -19.31 6.31 0.30
CA TRP A 82 -19.49 4.97 0.88
C TRP A 82 -18.81 3.88 0.04
N LEU A 83 -18.69 4.07 -1.29
CA LEU A 83 -17.95 3.14 -2.16
C LEU A 83 -16.49 3.02 -1.71
N ASN A 84 -15.86 4.13 -1.36
CA ASN A 84 -14.50 4.13 -0.83
C ASN A 84 -14.38 3.34 0.49
N ASP A 85 -15.39 3.39 1.37
CA ASP A 85 -15.35 2.56 2.59
C ASP A 85 -15.52 1.09 2.28
N ALA A 86 -16.56 0.73 1.52
CA ALA A 86 -16.86 -0.65 1.20
C ALA A 86 -15.69 -1.33 0.45
N VAL A 87 -15.17 -0.67 -0.59
CA VAL A 87 -14.04 -1.19 -1.37
C VAL A 87 -12.77 -1.21 -0.53
N GLY A 88 -12.52 -0.21 0.32
CA GLY A 88 -11.37 -0.18 1.23
C GLY A 88 -11.37 -1.36 2.21
N HIS A 89 -12.50 -1.65 2.86
CA HIS A 89 -12.64 -2.82 3.74
C HIS A 89 -12.42 -4.13 2.96
N LEU A 90 -13.08 -4.31 1.82
CA LEU A 90 -12.98 -5.53 1.01
C LEU A 90 -11.56 -5.78 0.50
N ALA A 91 -10.88 -4.75 -0.01
CA ALA A 91 -9.51 -4.85 -0.51
C ALA A 91 -8.50 -5.19 0.60
N SER A 92 -8.84 -4.89 1.86
CA SER A 92 -7.94 -5.09 2.99
C SER A 92 -8.03 -6.51 3.60
N VAL A 93 -9.12 -7.25 3.34
CA VAL A 93 -9.32 -8.63 3.82
C VAL A 93 -8.21 -9.58 3.34
N PRO A 94 -7.88 -9.66 2.04
CA PRO A 94 -6.91 -10.66 1.57
C PRO A 94 -5.48 -10.42 2.08
N ILE A 95 -5.20 -9.25 2.64
CA ILE A 95 -3.89 -8.87 3.16
C ILE A 95 -3.86 -8.75 4.70
N ALA A 96 -4.93 -9.13 5.39
CA ALA A 96 -5.02 -9.04 6.86
C ALA A 96 -4.83 -7.63 7.45
N LEU A 97 -5.27 -6.60 6.72
CA LEU A 97 -5.13 -5.20 7.13
C LEU A 97 -6.47 -4.67 7.67
N PRO A 98 -6.63 -4.37 8.97
CA PRO A 98 -7.88 -3.77 9.47
C PRO A 98 -7.99 -2.34 8.95
N PHE A 99 -8.97 -2.07 8.08
CA PHE A 99 -9.02 -0.84 7.28
C PHE A 99 -9.30 0.40 8.13
N THR A 100 -10.16 0.30 9.16
CA THR A 100 -10.44 1.44 10.05
C THR A 100 -9.18 1.88 10.80
N TRP A 101 -8.42 0.91 11.32
CA TRP A 101 -7.15 1.17 11.98
C TRP A 101 -6.12 1.73 10.99
N PHE A 102 -5.99 1.09 9.82
CA PHE A 102 -5.03 1.47 8.80
C PHE A 102 -5.25 2.89 8.30
N ARG A 103 -6.51 3.34 8.16
CA ARG A 103 -6.83 4.72 7.78
C ARG A 103 -6.15 5.74 8.68
N TYR A 104 -6.25 5.58 10.00
CA TYR A 104 -5.66 6.54 10.94
C TYR A 104 -4.14 6.38 11.07
N PHE A 105 -3.65 5.15 11.02
CA PHE A 105 -2.21 4.86 10.91
C PHE A 105 -1.60 5.58 9.71
N HIS A 106 -2.22 5.46 8.54
CA HIS A 106 -1.71 6.00 7.29
C HIS A 106 -1.84 7.53 7.21
N LEU A 107 -2.93 8.13 7.72
CA LEU A 107 -3.05 9.59 7.83
C LEU A 107 -1.98 10.18 8.77
N ALA A 108 -1.63 9.47 9.84
CA ALA A 108 -0.53 9.89 10.72
C ALA A 108 0.83 9.77 10.02
N HIS A 109 1.05 8.72 9.23
CA HIS A 109 2.22 8.59 8.36
C HIS A 109 2.34 9.75 7.36
N HIS A 110 1.26 10.16 6.69
CA HIS A 110 1.29 11.34 5.80
C HIS A 110 1.68 12.64 6.52
N LYS A 111 1.26 12.79 7.77
CA LYS A 111 1.60 13.97 8.58
C LYS A 111 3.07 13.98 8.99
N TRP A 112 3.64 12.80 9.27
CA TRP A 112 4.95 12.63 9.86
C TRP A 112 5.91 11.81 9.00
N THR A 113 5.74 11.81 7.67
CA THR A 113 6.47 10.95 6.75
C THR A 113 7.98 11.05 6.99
N ASN A 114 8.63 9.90 7.22
CA ASN A 114 10.04 9.75 7.56
C ASN A 114 10.52 10.43 8.85
N HIS A 115 9.63 11.01 9.67
CA HIS A 115 10.03 11.51 10.98
C HIS A 115 10.39 10.33 11.90
N PRO A 116 11.63 10.22 12.41
CA PRO A 116 12.13 9.02 13.08
C PRO A 116 11.26 8.49 14.23
N GLU A 117 10.71 9.42 15.03
CA GLU A 117 9.92 9.08 16.23
C GLU A 117 8.41 9.13 16.04
N LYS A 118 7.91 9.87 15.05
CA LYS A 118 6.48 10.20 14.92
C LYS A 118 5.80 9.49 13.77
N ASP A 119 6.57 8.99 12.81
CA ASP A 119 6.05 8.18 11.72
C ASP A 119 5.69 6.79 12.26
N PRO A 120 4.39 6.42 12.29
CA PRO A 120 4.00 5.10 12.77
C PRO A 120 4.48 3.97 11.86
N GLU A 121 4.83 4.25 10.59
CA GLU A 121 5.42 3.27 9.68
C GLU A 121 6.81 2.80 10.13
N LEU A 122 7.59 3.70 10.71
CA LEU A 122 8.92 3.39 11.25
C LEU A 122 8.82 2.66 12.59
N GLY A 123 7.78 2.95 13.39
CA GLY A 123 7.61 2.36 14.71
C GLY A 123 8.82 2.59 15.63
N GLY A 124 9.49 3.74 15.48
CA GLY A 124 10.72 4.08 16.20
C GLY A 124 11.97 3.30 15.78
N LYS A 125 11.93 2.59 14.63
CA LYS A 125 13.06 1.81 14.11
C LYS A 125 13.50 2.34 12.75
N PRO A 126 14.81 2.28 12.44
CA PRO A 126 15.27 2.54 11.09
C PRO A 126 14.73 1.48 10.12
N ARG A 127 14.66 1.85 8.83
CA ARG A 127 14.48 0.87 7.74
C ARG A 127 15.69 -0.07 7.67
N PRO A 128 15.60 -1.23 7.00
CA PRO A 128 16.68 -2.22 6.98
C PRO A 128 18.05 -1.63 6.64
N GLN A 129 19.04 -1.85 7.51
CA GLN A 129 20.39 -1.26 7.44
C GLN A 129 21.48 -2.26 7.04
N ASP A 130 21.17 -3.56 7.13
CA ASP A 130 22.07 -4.67 6.78
C ASP A 130 21.35 -5.71 5.90
N ARG A 131 22.11 -6.66 5.34
CA ARG A 131 21.55 -7.66 4.40
C ARG A 131 20.52 -8.58 5.06
N LEU A 132 20.74 -8.96 6.31
CA LEU A 132 19.85 -9.86 7.04
C LEU A 132 18.53 -9.15 7.34
N SER A 133 18.58 -7.92 7.86
CA SER A 133 17.35 -7.13 8.07
C SER A 133 16.60 -6.86 6.77
N LEU A 134 17.30 -6.66 5.65
CA LEU A 134 16.66 -6.52 4.33
C LEU A 134 15.95 -7.81 3.89
N LEU A 135 16.60 -8.97 4.02
CA LEU A 135 15.99 -10.26 3.69
C LEU A 135 14.77 -10.56 4.57
N ILE A 136 14.86 -10.28 5.88
CA ILE A 136 13.75 -10.43 6.81
C ILE A 136 12.59 -9.49 6.42
N TYR A 137 12.88 -8.24 6.08
CA TYR A 137 11.88 -7.29 5.62
C TYR A 137 11.19 -7.77 4.34
N LEU A 138 11.96 -8.21 3.35
CA LEU A 138 11.44 -8.71 2.07
C LEU A 138 10.66 -10.02 2.21
N SER A 139 10.92 -10.86 3.23
CA SER A 139 10.12 -12.06 3.47
C SER A 139 8.64 -11.77 3.75
N GLY A 140 8.29 -10.55 4.15
CA GLY A 140 6.94 -10.19 4.59
C GLY A 140 6.56 -10.73 5.97
N TRP A 141 7.39 -11.57 6.61
CA TRP A 141 7.13 -12.09 7.94
C TRP A 141 6.86 -11.00 8.99
N PRO A 142 7.63 -9.90 9.07
CA PRO A 142 7.34 -8.81 10.01
C PRO A 142 5.94 -8.20 9.81
N TYR A 143 5.47 -8.12 8.56
CA TYR A 143 4.14 -7.61 8.25
C TYR A 143 3.05 -8.53 8.79
N TRP A 144 3.11 -9.84 8.50
CA TRP A 144 2.10 -10.79 8.97
C TRP A 144 2.06 -10.87 10.50
N LYS A 145 3.24 -10.91 11.14
CA LYS A 145 3.33 -10.86 12.61
C LYS A 145 2.73 -9.57 13.17
N GLY A 146 3.05 -8.43 12.56
CA GLY A 146 2.53 -7.12 12.96
C GLY A 146 1.02 -7.03 12.82
N MET A 147 0.45 -7.46 11.70
CA MET A 147 -0.99 -7.46 11.46
C MET A 147 -1.75 -8.42 12.36
N ALA A 148 -1.18 -9.61 12.65
CA ALA A 148 -1.75 -10.51 13.64
C ALA A 148 -1.83 -9.87 15.04
N LEU A 149 -0.77 -9.14 15.44
CA LEU A 149 -0.75 -8.41 16.70
C LEU A 149 -1.79 -7.27 16.71
N VAL A 150 -1.87 -6.48 15.64
CA VAL A 150 -2.86 -5.39 15.50
C VAL A 150 -4.29 -5.94 15.57
N LEU A 151 -4.58 -7.03 14.84
CA LEU A 151 -5.89 -7.69 14.89
C LEU A 151 -6.23 -8.15 16.30
N HIS A 152 -5.31 -8.83 16.98
CA HIS A 152 -5.51 -9.29 18.35
C HIS A 152 -5.73 -8.11 19.33
N GLN A 153 -4.88 -7.07 19.26
CA GLN A 153 -4.99 -5.88 20.10
C GLN A 153 -6.30 -5.12 19.87
N ASN A 154 -6.69 -4.91 18.62
CA ASN A 154 -7.96 -4.25 18.29
C ASN A 154 -9.16 -5.07 18.77
N ALA A 155 -9.13 -6.40 18.64
CA ALA A 155 -10.25 -7.26 19.03
C ALA A 155 -10.41 -7.41 20.55
N PHE A 156 -9.29 -7.58 21.28
CA PHE A 156 -9.30 -7.98 22.69
C PHE A 156 -8.51 -7.05 23.61
N GLY A 157 -7.48 -6.39 23.10
CA GLY A 157 -6.58 -5.54 23.87
C GLY A 157 -7.02 -4.09 24.04
N ARG A 158 -6.05 -3.24 24.37
CA ARG A 158 -6.17 -1.79 24.45
C ARG A 158 -5.82 -1.17 23.10
N ILE A 159 -6.58 -0.15 22.72
CA ILE A 159 -6.32 0.68 21.55
C ILE A 159 -5.91 2.04 22.10
N ASP A 160 -4.62 2.34 22.09
CA ASP A 160 -4.05 3.49 22.82
C ASP A 160 -2.99 4.27 22.02
N ALA A 161 -2.72 3.88 20.77
CA ALA A 161 -1.81 4.64 19.92
C ALA A 161 -2.32 6.08 19.72
N PRO A 162 -1.47 7.11 19.84
CA PRO A 162 -1.89 8.51 19.95
C PRO A 162 -2.57 9.07 18.70
N TYR A 163 -2.39 8.42 17.55
CA TYR A 163 -3.03 8.79 16.29
C TYR A 163 -4.40 8.10 16.08
N LEU A 164 -4.80 7.17 16.95
CA LEU A 164 -6.09 6.48 16.86
C LEU A 164 -7.14 7.28 17.65
N PRO A 165 -8.21 7.76 16.99
CA PRO A 165 -9.22 8.54 17.69
C PRO A 165 -10.16 7.62 18.49
N ALA A 166 -10.36 7.95 19.76
CA ALA A 166 -11.20 7.19 20.69
C ALA A 166 -12.61 6.88 20.15
N ARG A 167 -13.20 7.82 19.39
CA ARG A 167 -14.52 7.66 18.76
C ARG A 167 -14.63 6.48 17.79
N GLN A 168 -13.50 5.95 17.31
CA GLN A 168 -13.46 4.82 16.37
C GLN A 168 -13.07 3.49 17.01
N HIS A 169 -12.77 3.44 18.31
CA HIS A 169 -12.31 2.23 18.97
C HIS A 169 -13.36 1.11 18.91
N THR A 170 -14.65 1.44 19.05
CA THR A 170 -15.73 0.47 18.91
C THR A 170 -15.79 -0.13 17.50
N ALA A 171 -15.64 0.70 16.46
CA ALA A 171 -15.62 0.25 15.07
C ALA A 171 -14.39 -0.63 14.77
N MET A 172 -13.19 -0.21 15.21
CA MET A 172 -11.96 -1.00 15.06
C MET A 172 -12.06 -2.36 15.74
N ARG A 173 -12.65 -2.42 16.94
CA ARG A 173 -12.85 -3.67 17.68
C ARG A 173 -13.85 -4.60 17.00
N ALA A 174 -14.96 -4.05 16.52
CA ALA A 174 -15.96 -4.82 15.78
C ALA A 174 -15.37 -5.38 14.47
N GLU A 175 -14.68 -4.54 13.70
CA GLU A 175 -13.98 -4.94 12.47
C GLU A 175 -12.95 -6.05 12.75
N ALA A 176 -12.09 -5.88 13.74
CA ALA A 176 -11.06 -6.88 14.05
C ALA A 176 -11.66 -8.24 14.44
N ARG A 177 -12.75 -8.26 15.23
CA ARG A 177 -13.46 -9.50 15.59
C ARG A 177 -14.12 -10.15 14.38
N LEU A 178 -14.74 -9.36 13.49
CA LEU A 178 -15.31 -9.85 12.25
C LEU A 178 -14.24 -10.48 11.34
N LEU A 179 -13.10 -9.82 11.18
CA LEU A 179 -11.96 -10.34 10.41
C LEU A 179 -11.43 -11.64 11.01
N LEU A 180 -11.30 -11.74 12.34
CA LEU A 180 -10.87 -12.98 13.01
C LEU A 180 -11.86 -14.13 12.80
N ILE A 181 -13.17 -13.86 12.86
CA ILE A 181 -14.21 -14.85 12.54
C ILE A 181 -14.07 -15.29 11.07
N LEU A 182 -13.91 -14.34 10.15
CA LEU A 182 -13.74 -14.64 8.73
C LEU A 182 -12.50 -15.52 8.48
N TYR A 183 -11.36 -15.20 9.10
CA TYR A 183 -10.15 -16.00 8.98
C TYR A 183 -10.26 -17.37 9.65
N ALA A 184 -11.01 -17.49 10.75
CA ALA A 184 -11.29 -18.79 11.37
C ALA A 184 -12.15 -19.67 10.43
N VAL A 185 -13.20 -19.11 9.84
CA VAL A 185 -14.03 -19.81 8.83
C VAL A 185 -13.19 -20.20 7.62
N ALA A 186 -12.34 -19.29 7.14
CA ALA A 186 -11.42 -19.55 6.04
C ALA A 186 -10.44 -20.70 6.37
N ALA A 187 -9.87 -20.73 7.59
CA ALA A 187 -9.02 -21.83 8.04
C ALA A 187 -9.77 -23.16 8.15
N LEU A 188 -11.01 -23.15 8.68
CA LEU A 188 -11.85 -24.34 8.75
C LEU A 188 -12.19 -24.90 7.35
N SER A 189 -12.36 -24.03 6.35
CA SER A 189 -12.62 -24.46 4.97
C SER A 189 -11.50 -25.34 4.38
N LEU A 190 -10.27 -25.23 4.90
CA LEU A 190 -9.12 -26.02 4.44
C LEU A 190 -9.24 -27.52 4.78
N PHE A 191 -10.06 -27.88 5.77
CA PHE A 191 -10.39 -29.28 6.04
C PHE A 191 -11.32 -29.89 4.98
N LEU A 192 -12.05 -29.05 4.24
CA LEU A 192 -12.96 -29.48 3.19
C LEU A 192 -12.31 -29.42 1.81
N SER A 193 -11.46 -28.42 1.56
CA SER A 193 -10.79 -28.24 0.26
C SER A 193 -9.50 -27.42 0.39
N PRO A 194 -8.40 -27.80 -0.29
CA PRO A 194 -7.18 -27.02 -0.31
C PRO A 194 -7.27 -25.80 -1.24
N LEU A 195 -8.42 -25.54 -1.89
CA LEU A 195 -8.54 -24.49 -2.90
C LEU A 195 -8.11 -23.12 -2.38
N LEU A 196 -8.51 -22.77 -1.15
CA LEU A 196 -8.14 -21.50 -0.54
C LEU A 196 -6.62 -21.39 -0.31
N PHE A 197 -5.94 -22.50 -0.01
CA PHE A 197 -4.48 -22.52 0.11
C PHE A 197 -3.83 -22.11 -1.23
N TRP A 198 -4.28 -22.67 -2.35
CA TRP A 198 -3.73 -22.38 -3.67
C TRP A 198 -4.15 -21.03 -4.25
N LEU A 199 -5.35 -20.54 -3.94
CA LEU A 199 -5.86 -19.27 -4.46
C LEU A 199 -5.47 -18.06 -3.62
N TRP A 200 -5.20 -18.26 -2.33
CA TRP A 200 -4.97 -17.15 -1.40
C TRP A 200 -3.69 -17.31 -0.59
N ILE A 201 -3.58 -18.31 0.29
CA ILE A 201 -2.50 -18.39 1.28
C ILE A 201 -1.12 -18.46 0.62
N LEU A 202 -0.92 -19.42 -0.30
CA LEU A 202 0.36 -19.59 -0.98
C LEU A 202 0.68 -18.36 -1.87
N PRO A 203 -0.24 -17.86 -2.71
CA PRO A 203 -0.02 -16.62 -3.47
C PRO A 203 0.39 -15.42 -2.63
N VAL A 204 -0.30 -15.09 -1.52
CA VAL A 204 0.05 -13.88 -0.74
C VAL A 204 1.45 -13.99 -0.12
N LEU A 205 1.90 -15.19 0.25
CA LEU A 205 3.26 -15.41 0.75
C LEU A 205 4.32 -15.13 -0.33
N PHE A 206 4.10 -15.60 -1.56
CA PHE A 206 4.99 -15.32 -2.70
C PHE A 206 4.89 -13.89 -3.23
N GLY A 207 3.74 -13.24 -3.02
CA GLY A 207 3.52 -11.84 -3.40
C GLY A 207 4.21 -10.83 -2.48
N GLN A 208 4.33 -11.12 -1.18
CA GLN A 208 4.85 -10.17 -0.20
C GLN A 208 6.21 -9.55 -0.56
N PRO A 209 7.24 -10.30 -1.01
CA PRO A 209 8.53 -9.71 -1.39
C PRO A 209 8.41 -8.57 -2.41
N PHE A 210 7.45 -8.65 -3.33
CA PHE A 210 7.19 -7.62 -4.33
C PHE A 210 6.59 -6.38 -3.69
N LEU A 211 5.57 -6.53 -2.84
CA LEU A 211 4.98 -5.41 -2.12
C LEU A 211 5.97 -4.76 -1.16
N ARG A 212 6.76 -5.56 -0.43
CA ARG A 212 7.78 -5.06 0.50
C ARG A 212 8.82 -4.23 -0.25
N LEU A 213 9.37 -4.75 -1.34
CA LEU A 213 10.32 -3.99 -2.17
C LEU A 213 9.69 -2.70 -2.73
N TYR A 214 8.45 -2.80 -3.19
CA TYR A 214 7.69 -1.69 -3.73
C TYR A 214 7.50 -0.56 -2.69
N LEU A 215 7.05 -0.88 -1.46
CA LEU A 215 6.88 0.11 -0.38
C LEU A 215 8.23 0.64 0.13
N LEU A 216 9.26 -0.20 0.15
CA LEU A 216 10.61 0.26 0.48
C LEU A 216 11.10 1.31 -0.53
N ALA A 217 10.73 1.18 -1.79
CA ALA A 217 11.07 2.15 -2.84
C ALA A 217 10.37 3.50 -2.68
N GLU A 218 9.30 3.61 -1.89
CA GLU A 218 8.56 4.86 -1.72
C GLU A 218 9.29 5.86 -0.80
N HIS A 219 9.92 5.35 0.25
CA HIS A 219 10.55 6.18 1.28
C HIS A 219 11.98 5.77 1.65
N GLY A 220 12.43 4.57 1.27
CA GLY A 220 13.79 4.11 1.54
C GLY A 220 14.82 5.07 0.95
N LEU A 221 15.87 5.40 1.69
CA LEU A 221 16.89 6.40 1.31
C LEU A 221 16.38 7.84 1.12
N CYS A 222 15.11 8.14 1.40
CA CYS A 222 14.62 9.52 1.39
C CYS A 222 14.91 10.19 2.75
N PRO A 223 15.29 11.47 2.77
CA PRO A 223 15.66 12.16 4.02
C PRO A 223 14.43 12.49 4.89
N PRO A 224 14.61 12.63 6.22
CA PRO A 224 13.54 12.95 7.17
C PRO A 224 13.22 14.46 7.18
N VAL A 225 12.85 15.01 6.03
CA VAL A 225 12.53 16.44 5.86
C VAL A 225 11.02 16.65 5.67
N ALA A 226 10.55 17.87 5.93
CA ALA A 226 9.14 18.21 5.77
C ALA A 226 8.69 18.26 4.29
N ASN A 227 9.61 18.39 3.34
CA ASN A 227 9.28 18.51 1.93
C ASN A 227 8.88 17.16 1.31
N MET A 228 7.60 17.01 0.95
CA MET A 228 7.05 15.75 0.43
C MET A 228 7.62 15.33 -0.94
N LEU A 229 8.12 16.28 -1.74
CA LEU A 229 8.80 15.97 -3.01
C LEU A 229 10.22 15.42 -2.83
N GLU A 230 10.69 15.36 -1.58
CA GLU A 230 12.04 14.93 -1.19
C GLU A 230 12.01 13.75 -0.23
N ASN A 231 11.12 13.77 0.77
CA ASN A 231 10.97 12.66 1.73
C ASN A 231 10.22 11.44 1.15
N SER A 232 9.67 11.56 -0.05
CA SER A 232 8.93 10.51 -0.74
C SER A 232 9.40 10.44 -2.19
N ARG A 233 9.28 9.27 -2.82
CA ARG A 233 9.87 8.98 -4.13
C ARG A 233 8.85 8.70 -5.22
N THR A 234 9.01 9.35 -6.37
CA THR A 234 8.38 8.90 -7.62
C THR A 234 9.26 7.84 -8.28
N THR A 235 8.72 6.66 -8.54
CA THR A 235 9.44 5.57 -9.22
C THR A 235 8.90 5.42 -10.65
N PHE A 236 9.72 5.73 -11.64
CA PHE A 236 9.34 5.59 -13.05
C PHE A 236 9.20 4.11 -13.40
N THR A 237 8.07 3.73 -13.99
CA THR A 237 7.75 2.31 -14.20
C THR A 237 6.77 2.10 -15.36
N THR A 238 6.51 0.84 -15.68
CA THR A 238 5.65 0.42 -16.79
C THR A 238 4.18 0.74 -16.54
N ARG A 239 3.37 0.71 -17.61
CA ARG A 239 1.91 0.85 -17.50
C ARG A 239 1.26 -0.29 -16.69
N ILE A 240 1.86 -1.49 -16.72
CA ILE A 240 1.35 -2.66 -15.97
C ILE A 240 1.51 -2.41 -14.47
N VAL A 241 2.68 -2.00 -14.01
CA VAL A 241 2.90 -1.70 -12.58
C VAL A 241 2.02 -0.53 -12.14
N ARG A 242 1.92 0.53 -12.93
CA ARG A 242 1.00 1.64 -12.65
C ARG A 242 -0.46 1.20 -12.59
N PHE A 243 -0.88 0.26 -13.43
CA PHE A 243 -2.23 -0.28 -13.38
C PHE A 243 -2.46 -1.06 -12.08
N VAL A 244 -1.57 -2.00 -11.76
CA VAL A 244 -1.69 -2.84 -10.55
C VAL A 244 -1.60 -1.99 -9.27
N ALA A 245 -0.74 -0.98 -9.26
CA ALA A 245 -0.52 -0.13 -8.09
C ALA A 245 -1.40 1.13 -8.06
N TRP A 246 -2.49 1.21 -8.84
CA TRP A 246 -3.39 2.36 -8.84
C TRP A 246 -2.63 3.70 -8.99
N ASN A 247 -1.73 3.79 -9.98
CA ASN A 247 -0.84 4.95 -10.21
C ASN A 247 -0.01 5.44 -9.01
N MET A 248 0.01 4.71 -7.89
CA MET A 248 0.76 5.05 -6.69
C MET A 248 2.28 5.13 -6.88
N PRO A 249 2.93 4.62 -7.96
CA PRO A 249 4.33 4.96 -8.24
C PRO A 249 4.61 6.47 -8.36
N TYR A 250 3.58 7.31 -8.58
CA TYR A 250 3.60 8.76 -8.36
C TYR A 250 3.46 9.10 -6.86
N HIS A 251 4.32 8.50 -6.03
CA HIS A 251 4.14 8.53 -4.57
C HIS A 251 4.51 9.88 -3.96
N ALA A 252 5.55 10.54 -4.49
CA ALA A 252 5.90 11.89 -4.04
C ALA A 252 4.78 12.89 -4.34
N GLU A 253 4.12 12.75 -5.49
CA GLU A 253 2.93 13.52 -5.85
C GLU A 253 1.77 13.24 -4.90
N HIS A 254 1.51 11.97 -4.60
CA HIS A 254 0.50 11.55 -3.64
C HIS A 254 0.75 12.15 -2.25
N HIS A 255 1.98 12.09 -1.73
CA HIS A 255 2.31 12.72 -0.45
C HIS A 255 2.21 14.25 -0.49
N ALA A 256 2.61 14.87 -1.60
CA ALA A 256 2.53 16.32 -1.77
C ALA A 256 1.08 16.82 -1.85
N PHE A 257 0.16 16.05 -2.45
CA PHE A 257 -1.24 16.46 -2.62
C PHE A 257 -2.23 15.27 -2.54
N PRO A 258 -2.45 14.69 -1.34
CA PRO A 258 -3.12 13.39 -1.15
C PRO A 258 -4.61 13.35 -1.50
N ASN A 259 -5.23 14.50 -1.81
CA ASN A 259 -6.60 14.58 -2.28
C ASN A 259 -6.74 14.34 -3.80
N VAL A 260 -5.63 14.26 -4.53
CA VAL A 260 -5.60 13.96 -5.97
C VAL A 260 -5.82 12.46 -6.17
N PRO A 261 -6.88 12.04 -6.87
CA PRO A 261 -7.14 10.62 -7.09
C PRO A 261 -6.15 10.01 -8.06
N PHE A 262 -5.94 8.70 -7.93
CA PHE A 262 -5.00 7.93 -8.76
C PHE A 262 -5.00 8.26 -10.26
N HIS A 263 -6.17 8.49 -10.87
CA HIS A 263 -6.28 8.75 -12.32
C HIS A 263 -5.84 10.16 -12.73
N GLN A 264 -5.68 11.07 -11.76
CA GLN A 264 -5.16 12.43 -11.95
C GLN A 264 -3.68 12.58 -11.53
N LEU A 265 -3.10 11.59 -10.84
CA LEU A 265 -1.67 11.61 -10.48
C LEU A 265 -0.73 11.81 -11.69
N PRO A 266 -0.97 11.22 -12.88
CA PRO A 266 -0.16 11.53 -14.06
C PRO A 266 -0.23 13.00 -14.50
N ALA A 267 -1.39 13.65 -14.31
CA ALA A 267 -1.54 15.08 -14.62
C ALA A 267 -0.83 15.95 -13.58
N LEU A 268 -0.93 15.59 -12.29
CA LEU A 268 -0.16 16.25 -11.23
C LEU A 268 1.35 16.10 -11.45
N HIS A 269 1.81 14.93 -11.93
CA HIS A 269 3.22 14.70 -12.27
C HIS A 269 3.75 15.72 -13.28
N GLY A 270 2.93 16.16 -14.24
CA GLY A 270 3.31 17.21 -15.19
C GLY A 270 3.71 18.53 -14.51
N TRP A 271 3.15 18.83 -13.34
CA TRP A 271 3.47 20.02 -12.54
C TRP A 271 4.60 19.79 -11.55
N THR A 272 4.79 18.56 -11.06
CA THR A 272 5.75 18.26 -10.00
C THR A 272 7.10 17.76 -10.51
N ARG A 273 7.16 17.20 -11.72
CA ARG A 273 8.34 16.46 -12.22
C ARG A 273 9.66 17.22 -12.12
N ASP A 274 9.65 18.52 -12.41
CA ASP A 274 10.85 19.36 -12.42
C ASP A 274 11.26 19.82 -11.00
N HIS A 275 10.43 19.51 -10.00
CA HIS A 275 10.62 19.82 -8.59
C HIS A 275 10.90 18.59 -7.72
N LEU A 276 10.75 17.38 -8.26
CA LEU A 276 11.05 16.12 -7.56
C LEU A 276 12.53 16.06 -7.16
N LYS A 277 12.79 15.66 -5.92
CA LYS A 277 14.16 15.48 -5.39
C LYS A 277 14.53 14.02 -5.19
N SER A 278 13.54 13.19 -4.89
CA SER A 278 13.71 11.74 -4.76
C SER A 278 12.98 11.03 -5.90
N THR A 279 13.76 10.45 -6.82
CA THR A 279 13.24 9.66 -7.94
C THR A 279 14.05 8.38 -8.13
N SER A 280 13.49 7.42 -8.88
CA SER A 280 14.24 6.27 -9.39
C SER A 280 13.70 5.85 -10.74
N ASP A 281 14.61 5.49 -11.64
CA ASP A 281 14.31 4.93 -12.96
C ASP A 281 14.10 3.42 -12.83
N GLY A 282 12.93 3.05 -12.33
CA GLY A 282 12.54 1.67 -12.08
C GLY A 282 12.91 1.13 -10.70
N TYR A 283 12.19 0.08 -10.30
CA TYR A 283 12.42 -0.64 -9.06
C TYR A 283 13.78 -1.36 -9.04
N SER A 284 14.31 -1.75 -10.21
CA SER A 284 15.64 -2.37 -10.31
C SER A 284 16.76 -1.40 -9.91
N GLN A 285 16.70 -0.15 -10.39
CA GLN A 285 17.67 0.89 -10.03
C GLN A 285 17.59 1.18 -8.53
N PHE A 286 16.37 1.39 -8.00
CA PHE A 286 16.18 1.58 -6.57
C PHE A 286 16.77 0.41 -5.75
N THR A 287 16.44 -0.84 -6.13
CA THR A 287 16.91 -2.04 -5.43
C THR A 287 18.44 -2.12 -5.42
N SER A 288 19.08 -1.87 -6.57
CA SER A 288 20.54 -1.84 -6.68
C SER A 288 21.15 -0.81 -5.74
N ASN A 289 20.60 0.41 -5.72
CA ASN A 289 21.08 1.49 -4.86
C ASN A 289 20.90 1.16 -3.37
N TYR A 290 19.74 0.63 -2.98
CA TYR A 290 19.46 0.22 -1.60
C TYR A 290 20.38 -0.92 -1.14
N VAL A 291 20.58 -1.95 -1.97
CA VAL A 291 21.50 -3.04 -1.64
C VAL A 291 22.94 -2.53 -1.50
N ARG A 292 23.37 -1.56 -2.30
CA ARG A 292 24.70 -0.94 -2.15
C ARG A 292 24.83 -0.14 -0.85
N SER A 293 23.84 0.69 -0.49
CA SER A 293 23.91 1.49 0.75
C SER A 293 24.01 0.61 1.99
N VAL A 294 23.28 -0.51 2.00
CA VAL A 294 23.27 -1.51 3.06
C VAL A 294 24.61 -2.25 3.18
N LYS A 295 25.32 -2.48 2.05
CA LYS A 295 26.67 -3.07 2.07
C LYS A 295 27.69 -2.14 2.73
N HIS A 296 27.62 -0.83 2.49
CA HIS A 296 28.60 0.12 3.03
C HIS A 296 28.47 0.31 4.55
N GLN A 297 27.28 0.14 5.13
CA GLN A 297 27.05 0.22 6.58
C GLN A 297 27.45 -1.05 7.34
N SER A 298 27.68 -2.18 6.65
CA SER A 298 28.06 -3.44 7.29
C SER A 298 29.57 -3.54 7.62
N PHE A 299 30.37 -2.55 7.21
CA PHE A 299 31.84 -2.52 7.36
C PHE A 299 32.35 -1.32 8.19
N SER A 300 31.45 -0.62 8.88
CA SER A 300 31.75 0.47 9.82
C SER A 300 31.26 0.09 11.21
#